data_AF-A0A0A3IDE3-F1
#
_entry.id   AF-A0A0A3IDE3-F1
#
_cell.length_a   1.000
_cell.length_b   1.000
_cell.length_c   1.000
_cell.angle_alpha   90.00
_cell.angle_beta   90.00
_cell.angle_gamma   90.00
#
_symmetry.space_group_name_H-M   'P 1'
#
loop_
_entity.id
_entity.type
_entity.pdbx_description
1 polymer ?
#
loop_
_entity_poly.entity_id
_entity_poly.type
_entity_poly.pdbx_seq_one_letter_code
_entity_poly.pdbx_strand_id
1 'polypeptide(L)' 'MKSKKQLSEFRMLFRLLLNEIKFKHGQEIEINIFPAAPAAIIVEMGRVWMSKADLPLKVFDQNHKKNGFQYALTIQ' A
#
# COMPACT_ATOMS: atom_id res chain seq x y z
N MET A 1 -5.08 -6.56 13.87
CA MET A 1 -6.09 -5.59 14.33
C MET A 1 -7.22 -6.32 15.00
N LYS A 2 -7.79 -5.76 16.06
CA LYS A 2 -8.75 -6.46 16.92
C LYS A 2 -10.21 -6.04 16.67
N SER A 3 -10.45 -4.94 15.92
CA SER A 3 -11.81 -4.48 15.62
C SER A 3 -11.97 -3.87 14.22
N LYS A 4 -13.21 -3.88 13.72
CA LYS A 4 -13.59 -3.22 12.45
C LYS A 4 -13.33 -1.71 12.47
N LYS A 5 -13.43 -1.08 13.65
CA LYS A 5 -13.17 0.35 13.84
C LYS A 5 -11.71 0.69 13.50
N GLN A 6 -10.76 -0.08 14.01
CA GLN A 6 -9.33 0.11 13.72
C GLN A 6 -9.02 -0.03 12.22
N LEU A 7 -9.64 -1.01 11.55
CA LEU A 7 -9.47 -1.17 10.09
C LEU A 7 -10.04 0.04 9.33
N SER A 8 -11.15 0.60 9.79
CA SER A 8 -11.73 1.79 9.19
C SER A 8 -10.86 3.03 9.37
N GLU A 9 -10.29 3.23 10.57
CA GLU A 9 -9.34 4.30 10.86
C GLU A 9 -8.07 4.14 10.01
N PHE A 10 -7.54 2.92 9.91
CA PHE A 10 -6.39 2.63 9.05
C PHE A 10 -6.66 3.00 7.58
N ARG A 11 -7.80 2.60 7.03
CA ARG A 11 -8.16 2.95 5.64
C ARG A 11 -8.16 4.46 5.40
N MET A 12 -8.75 5.21 6.33
CA MET A 12 -8.82 6.67 6.24
C MET A 12 -7.41 7.27 6.26
N LEU A 13 -6.58 6.87 7.22
CA LEU A 13 -5.20 7.36 7.33
C LEU A 13 -4.36 6.98 6.12
N PHE A 14 -4.49 5.75 5.63
CA PHE A 14 -3.75 5.27 4.47
C PHE A 14 -4.12 6.04 3.21
N ARG A 15 -5.42 6.34 2.99
CA ARG A 15 -5.86 7.17 1.87
C ARG A 15 -5.28 8.59 1.93
N LEU A 16 -5.30 9.20 3.11
CA LEU A 16 -4.73 10.54 3.31
C LEU A 16 -3.23 10.55 3.03
N LEU A 17 -2.52 9.51 3.45
CA LEU A 17 -1.10 9.33 3.17
C LEU A 17 -0.81 9.23 1.66
N LEU A 18 -1.56 8.41 0.92
CA LEU A 18 -1.39 8.30 -0.54
C LEU A 18 -1.60 9.65 -1.24
N ASN A 19 -2.63 10.40 -0.82
CA ASN A 19 -2.90 11.74 -1.33
C ASN A 19 -1.76 12.72 -1.01
N GLU A 20 -1.20 12.67 0.19
CA GLU A 20 -0.09 13.53 0.61
C GLU A 20 1.19 13.25 -0.19
N ILE A 21 1.50 11.97 -0.40
CA ILE A 21 2.65 11.55 -1.25
C ILE A 21 2.44 12.09 -2.67
N LYS A 22 1.27 11.88 -3.26
CA LYS A 22 0.94 12.38 -4.60
C LYS A 22 1.02 13.90 -4.68
N PHE A 23 0.53 14.61 -3.66
CA PHE A 23 0.57 16.08 -3.60
C PHE A 23 2.01 16.61 -3.56
N LYS A 24 2.89 15.97 -2.76
CA LYS A 24 4.28 16.42 -2.59
C LYS A 24 5.19 16.07 -3.77
N HIS A 25 4.94 14.96 -4.46
CA HIS A 25 5.87 14.43 -5.47
C HIS A 25 5.33 14.46 -6.91
N GLY A 26 4.07 14.80 -7.12
CA GLY A 26 3.44 14.84 -8.45
C GLY A 26 2.85 13.50 -8.89
N GLN A 27 2.50 13.39 -10.18
CA GLN A 27 1.74 12.25 -10.72
C GLN A 27 2.58 11.23 -11.48
N GLU A 28 3.84 11.54 -11.78
CA GLU A 28 4.71 10.70 -12.63
C GLU A 28 5.65 9.77 -11.84
N ILE A 29 5.25 9.42 -10.60
CA ILE A 29 6.06 8.57 -9.72
C ILE A 29 5.33 7.28 -9.35
N GLU A 30 6.09 6.24 -8.99
CA GLU A 30 5.58 4.99 -8.43
C GLU A 30 5.81 4.92 -6.92
N ILE A 31 4.90 4.27 -6.19
CA ILE A 31 5.04 4.03 -4.75
C ILE A 31 5.54 2.60 -4.53
N ASN A 32 6.73 2.46 -3.96
CA ASN A 32 7.27 1.17 -3.55
C ASN A 32 6.72 0.77 -2.17
N ILE A 33 5.97 -0.32 -2.11
CA ILE A 33 5.37 -0.84 -0.87
C ILE A 33 6.05 -2.15 -0.47
N PHE A 34 6.52 -2.19 0.77
CA PHE A 34 7.12 -3.35 1.43
C PHE A 34 6.17 -3.83 2.55
N PRO A 35 5.10 -4.57 2.22
CA PRO A 35 4.13 -5.05 3.19
C PRO A 35 4.78 -5.92 4.29
N ALA A 36 4.78 -5.41 5.52
CA ALA A 36 5.25 -6.11 6.71
C ALA A 36 4.20 -6.02 7.84
N ALA A 37 2.97 -6.41 7.51
CA ALA A 37 1.81 -6.34 8.42
C ALA A 37 0.89 -7.57 8.25
N PRO A 38 -0.04 -7.83 9.19
CA PRO A 38 -1.01 -8.91 9.04
C PRO A 38 -1.82 -8.80 7.76
N ALA A 39 -2.19 -9.93 7.15
CA ALA A 39 -2.90 -10.00 5.87
C ALA A 39 -4.14 -9.08 5.79
N ALA A 40 -4.89 -8.96 6.89
CA ALA A 40 -6.05 -8.07 6.95
C ALA A 40 -5.71 -6.60 6.67
N ILE A 41 -4.54 -6.11 7.11
CA ILE A 41 -4.08 -4.74 6.81
C ILE A 41 -3.72 -4.62 5.33
N ILE A 42 -2.98 -5.60 4.81
CA ILE A 42 -2.52 -5.60 3.41
C ILE A 42 -3.70 -5.61 2.43
N VAL A 43 -4.74 -6.39 2.74
CA VAL A 43 -5.99 -6.38 1.96
C VAL A 43 -6.65 -5.00 1.97
N GLU A 44 -6.70 -4.34 3.12
CA GLU A 44 -7.29 -2.99 3.19
C GLU A 44 -6.43 -1.93 2.48
N MET A 45 -5.11 -2.08 2.43
CA MET A 45 -4.24 -1.22 1.60
C MET A 45 -4.64 -1.30 0.13
N GLY A 46 -4.82 -2.51 -0.40
CA GLY A 46 -5.29 -2.71 -1.77
C GLY A 46 -6.72 -2.22 -2.00
N ARG A 47 -7.62 -2.35 -1.00
CA ARG A 47 -9.01 -1.90 -1.10
C ARG A 47 -9.16 -0.38 -1.19
N VAL A 48 -8.25 0.36 -0.57
CA VAL A 48 -8.29 1.84 -0.55
C VAL A 48 -7.81 2.44 -1.86
N TRP A 49 -6.90 1.76 -2.56
CA TRP A 49 -6.27 2.24 -3.78
C TRP A 49 -7.25 2.21 -4.98
N MET A 50 -7.21 3.25 -5.81
CA MET A 50 -8.03 3.42 -7.02
C MET A 50 -7.16 3.74 -8.24
N SER A 51 -7.20 2.88 -9.26
CA SER A 51 -6.37 2.99 -10.49
C SER A 51 -6.45 4.32 -11.23
N LYS A 52 -7.59 5.00 -11.17
CA LYS A 52 -7.79 6.30 -11.85
C LYS A 52 -7.37 7.52 -11.02
N ALA A 53 -7.11 7.34 -9.72
CA ALA A 53 -6.92 8.45 -8.79
C ALA A 53 -5.57 8.39 -8.07
N ASP A 54 -5.07 7.20 -7.79
CA ASP A 54 -3.85 6.98 -7.02
C ASP A 54 -2.66 6.65 -7.92
N LEU A 55 -1.46 6.81 -7.36
CA LEU A 55 -0.20 6.48 -8.04
C LEU A 55 -0.04 4.95 -8.19
N PRO A 56 0.66 4.47 -9.23
CA PRO A 56 1.01 3.06 -9.35
C PRO A 56 1.71 2.53 -8.10
N LEU A 57 1.34 1.32 -7.67
CA LEU A 57 1.95 0.66 -6.50
C LEU A 57 2.84 -0.49 -6.96
N LYS A 58 4.10 -0.45 -6.57
CA LYS A 58 5.05 -1.54 -6.79
C LYS A 58 5.22 -2.31 -5.49
N VAL A 59 4.72 -3.54 -5.46
CA VAL A 59 4.63 -4.35 -4.25
C VAL A 59 5.80 -5.32 -4.19
N PHE A 60 6.44 -5.40 -3.04
CA PHE A 60 7.55 -6.30 -2.78
C PHE A 60 7.19 -7.31 -1.68
N ASP A 61 7.40 -8.60 -1.93
CA ASP A 61 7.12 -9.66 -0.97
C ASP A 61 8.39 -10.11 -0.24
N GLN A 62 8.28 -10.40 1.05
CA GLN A 62 9.40 -10.87 1.85
C GLN A 62 9.63 -12.37 1.58
N ASN A 63 10.73 -12.68 0.90
CA ASN A 63 11.09 -14.06 0.58
C ASN A 63 12.13 -14.61 1.55
N HIS A 64 11.71 -15.52 2.43
CA HIS A 64 12.59 -16.18 3.41
C HIS A 64 13.74 -16.97 2.77
N LYS A 65 13.56 -17.51 1.55
CA LYS A 65 14.61 -18.28 0.85
C LYS A 65 15.70 -17.39 0.25
N LYS A 66 15.37 -16.13 -0.07
CA LYS A 66 16.32 -15.18 -0.68
C LYS A 66 16.76 -14.06 0.29
N ASN A 67 16.36 -14.16 1.55
CA ASN A 67 16.70 -13.24 2.63
C ASN A 67 16.49 -11.75 2.28
N GLY A 68 15.31 -11.41 1.73
CA GLY A 68 15.00 -10.03 1.37
C GLY A 68 13.63 -9.84 0.71
N PHE A 69 13.30 -8.57 0.47
CA PHE A 69 12.11 -8.17 -0.28
C PHE A 69 12.38 -8.28 -1.78
N GLN A 70 11.53 -9.02 -2.48
CA GLN A 70 11.58 -9.15 -3.93
C GLN A 70 10.32 -8.58 -4.56
N TYR A 71 10.49 -7.98 -5.73
CA TYR A 71 9.36 -7.51 -6.52
C TYR A 71 8.36 -8.66 -6.72
N ALA A 72 7.10 -8.38 -6.41
CA ALA A 72 6.01 -9.32 -6.57
C ALA A 72 5.13 -8.91 -7.76
N LEU A 73 4.63 -7.68 -7.76
CA LEU A 73 3.73 -7.17 -8.79
C LEU A 73 3.66 -5.64 -8.78
N THR A 74 3.16 -5.06 -9.87
CA THR A 74 2.76 -3.67 -9.95
C THR A 74 1.24 -3.59 -10.13
N ILE A 75 0.60 -2.68 -9.39
CA ILE A 75 -0.82 -2.34 -9.52
C ILE A 75 -0.90 -0.98 -10.23
N GLN A 76 -1.63 -0.91 -11.35
CA GLN A 76 -1.81 0.26 -12.21
C GLN A 76 -3.27 0.45 -12.60
#